data_AF-A0A9D6R2I5-F1
#
_entry.id   AF-A0A9D6R2I5-F1
#
_cell.length_a   1.000
_cell.length_b   1.000
_cell.length_c   1.000
_cell.angle_alpha   90.00
_cell.angle_beta   90.00
_cell.angle_gamma   90.00
#
_symmetry.space_group_name_H-M   'P 1'
#
loop_
_entity.id
_entity.type
_entity.pdbx_description
1 polymer ?
#
loop_
_entity_poly.entity_id
_entity_poly.type
_entity_poly.pdbx_seq_one_letter_code
_entity_poly.pdbx_strand_id
1 'polypeptide(L)'
;MKSNRTTLVGILVLVAAVAIGQAVTFGVARNSWSAFIARLPVIVSMIAFWGPICAVFAAVFIYSTLRLLGFESLEEIRKESVEQNNPTPAIVFVGTLIASFLFLMLVIRP
;
A
#
# COMPACT_ATOMS: atom_id res chain seq x y z
N MET A 1 23.13 7.11 -20.23
CA MET A 1 23.74 6.01 -19.44
C MET A 1 23.88 6.27 -17.92
N LYS A 2 23.65 7.48 -17.36
CA LYS A 2 23.73 7.72 -15.90
C LYS A 2 22.59 7.12 -15.07
N SER A 3 21.40 6.93 -15.67
CA SER A 3 20.18 6.45 -14.99
C SER A 3 20.33 5.04 -14.39
N ASN A 4 20.91 4.07 -15.12
CA ASN A 4 21.09 2.70 -14.61
C ASN A 4 21.97 2.63 -13.37
N ARG A 5 23.03 3.45 -13.29
CA ARG A 5 23.93 3.43 -12.13
C ARG A 5 23.24 3.99 -10.88
N THR A 6 22.47 5.06 -11.02
CA THR A 6 21.72 5.64 -9.89
C THR A 6 20.63 4.69 -9.40
N THR A 7 19.89 4.06 -10.31
CA THR A 7 18.88 3.04 -9.96
C THR A 7 19.51 1.85 -9.25
N LEU A 8 20.63 1.33 -9.77
CA LEU A 8 21.36 0.23 -9.15
C LEU A 8 21.85 0.59 -7.75
N VAL A 9 22.47 1.77 -7.59
CA VAL A 9 22.93 2.25 -6.28
C VAL A 9 21.75 2.43 -5.32
N GLY A 10 20.63 2.98 -5.80
CA GLY A 10 19.41 3.11 -4.99
C GLY A 10 18.88 1.77 -4.49
N ILE A 11 18.79 0.76 -5.37
CA ILE A 11 18.39 -0.60 -5.00
C ILE A 11 19.39 -1.19 -3.99
N LEU A 12 20.69 -1.04 -4.21
CA LEU A 12 21.71 -1.55 -3.29
C LEU A 12 21.62 -0.90 -1.90
N VAL A 13 21.38 0.41 -1.83
CA VAL A 13 21.18 1.12 -0.57
C VAL A 13 19.93 0.62 0.15
N LEU A 14 18.82 0.41 -0.57
CA LEU A 14 17.60 -0.15 0.01
C LEU A 14 17.82 -1.56 0.57
N VAL A 15 18.48 -2.43 -0.21
CA VAL A 15 18.81 -3.80 0.22
C VAL A 15 19.72 -3.76 1.45
N ALA A 16 20.74 -2.90 1.46
CA ALA A 16 21.65 -2.74 2.60
C ALA A 16 20.90 -2.24 3.84
N ALA A 17 20.02 -1.25 3.71
CA ALA A 17 19.21 -0.75 4.81
C ALA A 17 18.31 -1.84 5.41
N VAL A 18 17.65 -2.63 4.56
CA VAL A 18 16.83 -3.77 5.00
C VAL A 18 17.70 -4.81 5.72
N ALA A 19 18.83 -5.21 5.14
CA ALA A 19 19.72 -6.20 5.72
C ALA A 19 20.28 -5.77 7.08
N ILE A 20 20.71 -4.51 7.21
CA ILE A 20 21.18 -3.94 8.48
C ILE A 20 20.05 -3.94 9.51
N GLY A 21 18.85 -3.50 9.14
CA GLY A 21 17.69 -3.52 10.04
C GLY A 21 17.33 -4.93 10.54
N GLN A 22 17.40 -5.94 9.65
CA GLN A 22 17.21 -7.34 10.02
C GLN A 22 18.31 -7.84 10.97
N ALA A 23 19.57 -7.52 10.70
CA ALA A 23 20.70 -7.91 11.54
C ALA A 23 20.61 -7.28 12.95
N VAL A 24 20.26 -6.00 13.04
CA VAL A 24 20.04 -5.30 14.31
C VAL A 24 18.89 -5.94 15.08
N THR A 25 17.76 -6.22 14.41
CA THR A 25 16.59 -6.82 15.06
C THR A 25 16.88 -8.23 15.55
N PHE A 26 17.62 -9.02 14.78
CA PHE A 26 18.08 -10.34 15.18
C PHE A 26 19.01 -10.28 16.41
N GLY A 27 19.92 -9.31 16.45
CA GLY A 27 20.85 -9.10 17.56
C GLY A 27 20.19 -8.61 18.85
N VAL A 28 19.19 -7.72 18.75
CA VAL A 28 18.53 -7.10 19.90
C VAL A 28 17.35 -7.94 20.42
N ALA A 29 16.58 -8.56 19.53
CA ALA A 29 15.31 -9.23 19.85
C ALA A 29 15.14 -10.55 19.08
N ARG A 30 16.09 -11.46 19.24
CA ARG A 30 16.16 -12.74 18.51
C ARG A 30 14.88 -13.58 18.57
N ASN A 31 14.25 -13.67 19.74
CA ASN A 31 13.02 -14.46 19.92
C ASN A 31 11.87 -13.89 19.09
N SER A 32 11.64 -12.57 19.18
CA SER A 32 10.62 -11.87 18.39
C SER A 32 10.89 -11.96 16.89
N TRP A 33 12.15 -11.83 16.48
CA TRP A 33 12.55 -11.99 15.08
C TRP A 33 12.22 -13.39 14.55
N SER A 34 12.60 -14.45 15.28
CA SER A 34 12.34 -15.82 14.88
C SER A 34 10.85 -16.16 14.79
N ALA A 35 10.06 -15.66 15.76
CA ALA A 35 8.61 -15.81 15.77
C ALA A 35 7.95 -15.13 14.56
N PHE A 36 8.42 -13.92 14.20
CA PHE A 36 7.93 -13.20 13.03
C PHE A 36 8.25 -13.94 11.73
N ILE A 37 9.49 -14.40 11.54
CA ILE A 37 9.89 -15.17 10.35
C ILE A 37 9.06 -16.45 10.21
N ALA A 38 8.77 -17.15 11.31
CA ALA A 38 7.92 -18.34 11.29
C ALA A 38 6.47 -18.04 10.86
N ARG A 39 5.97 -16.83 11.12
CA ARG A 39 4.62 -16.38 10.71
C ARG A 39 4.58 -15.76 9.32
N LEU A 40 5.73 -15.40 8.75
CA LEU A 40 5.84 -14.71 7.48
C LEU A 40 5.13 -15.43 6.32
N PRO A 41 5.17 -16.77 6.17
CA PRO A 41 4.41 -17.47 5.14
C PRO A 41 2.89 -17.28 5.26
N VAL A 42 2.38 -17.24 6.49
CA VAL A 42 0.95 -17.00 6.77
C VAL A 42 0.58 -15.56 6.43
N ILE A 43 1.43 -14.59 6.79
CA ILE A 43 1.20 -13.18 6.44
C ILE A 43 1.18 -13.02 4.91
N VAL A 44 2.13 -13.63 4.20
CA VAL A 44 2.19 -13.59 2.74
C VAL A 44 0.97 -14.24 2.11
N SER A 45 0.49 -15.38 2.62
CA SER A 45 -0.71 -16.02 2.10
C SER A 45 -1.97 -15.18 2.34
N MET A 46 -2.07 -14.54 3.50
CA MET A 46 -3.15 -13.59 3.81
C MET A 46 -3.13 -12.39 2.85
N ILE A 47 -1.97 -11.80 2.56
CA ILE A 47 -1.83 -10.69 1.61
C ILE A 47 -2.18 -11.14 0.19
N ALA A 48 -1.67 -12.31 -0.23
CA ALA A 48 -1.92 -12.85 -1.57
C ALA A 48 -3.41 -13.16 -1.80
N PHE A 49 -4.12 -13.60 -0.75
CA PHE A 49 -5.55 -13.88 -0.82
C PHE A 49 -6.41 -12.61 -0.69
N TRP A 50 -6.22 -11.83 0.38
CA TRP A 50 -7.07 -10.67 0.69
C TRP A 50 -6.72 -9.44 -0.14
N GLY A 51 -5.46 -9.25 -0.52
CA GLY A 51 -4.99 -8.09 -1.26
C GLY A 51 -5.77 -7.84 -2.56
N PRO A 52 -5.86 -8.82 -3.47
CA PRO A 52 -6.64 -8.68 -4.69
C PRO A 52 -8.13 -8.42 -4.43
N ILE A 53 -8.71 -9.09 -3.43
CA ILE A 53 -10.13 -8.93 -3.07
C ILE A 53 -10.39 -7.49 -2.61
N CYS A 54 -9.61 -6.99 -1.65
CA CYS A 54 -9.71 -5.61 -1.16
C CYS A 54 -9.48 -4.60 -2.29
N ALA A 55 -8.53 -4.85 -3.20
CA ALA A 55 -8.27 -3.98 -4.33
C ALA A 55 -9.47 -3.88 -5.28
N VAL A 56 -10.13 -5.00 -5.59
CA VAL A 56 -11.35 -5.01 -6.42
C VAL A 56 -12.47 -4.24 -5.75
N PHE A 57 -12.76 -4.51 -4.47
CA PHE A 57 -13.80 -3.78 -3.74
C PHE A 57 -13.52 -2.29 -3.65
N ALA A 58 -12.28 -1.90 -3.35
CA ALA A 58 -11.86 -0.51 -3.31
C ALA A 58 -12.02 0.15 -4.69
N ALA A 59 -11.60 -0.51 -5.77
CA ALA A 59 -11.74 0.01 -7.12
C ALA A 59 -13.21 0.21 -7.51
N VAL A 60 -14.08 -0.76 -7.23
CA VAL A 60 -15.52 -0.65 -7.48
C VAL A 60 -16.13 0.50 -6.67
N PHE A 61 -15.76 0.63 -5.40
CA PHE A 61 -16.27 1.69 -4.54
C PHE A 61 -15.84 3.08 -5.05
N ILE A 62 -14.54 3.27 -5.29
CA ILE A 62 -13.99 4.52 -5.83
C ILE A 62 -14.65 4.88 -7.16
N TYR A 63 -14.73 3.92 -8.10
CA TYR A 63 -15.38 4.13 -9.39
C TYR A 63 -16.84 4.55 -9.23
N SER A 64 -17.60 3.86 -8.37
CA SER A 64 -19.01 4.15 -8.13
C SER A 64 -19.21 5.52 -7.50
N THR A 65 -18.40 5.88 -6.50
CA THR A 65 -18.47 7.19 -5.84
C THR A 65 -18.13 8.32 -6.81
N LEU A 66 -17.08 8.16 -7.62
CA LEU A 66 -16.71 9.18 -8.61
C LEU A 66 -17.81 9.36 -9.67
N ARG A 67 -18.44 8.27 -10.13
CA ARG A 67 -19.59 8.34 -11.04
C ARG A 67 -20.79 9.05 -10.41
N LEU A 68 -21.08 8.77 -9.13
CA LEU A 68 -22.16 9.47 -8.40
C LEU A 68 -21.88 10.95 -8.20
N LEU A 69 -20.61 11.34 -8.12
CA LEU A 69 -20.17 12.74 -8.06
C LEU A 69 -20.16 13.43 -9.43
N GLY A 70 -20.48 12.72 -10.52
CA GLY A 70 -20.58 13.27 -11.87
C GLY A 70 -19.31 13.17 -12.71
N PHE A 71 -18.25 12.50 -12.22
CA PHE A 71 -17.03 12.32 -13.00
C PHE A 71 -17.19 11.21 -14.04
N GLU A 72 -16.99 11.55 -15.31
CA GLU A 72 -17.13 10.65 -16.45
C GLU A 72 -15.81 9.96 -16.82
N SER A 73 -14.66 10.58 -16.48
CA SER A 73 -13.34 10.10 -16.88
C SER A 73 -12.22 10.43 -15.89
N LEU A 74 -11.10 9.70 -16.00
CA LEU A 74 -9.88 9.99 -15.22
C LEU A 74 -9.26 11.35 -15.58
N GLU A 75 -9.43 11.81 -16.82
CA GLU A 75 -8.92 13.11 -17.26
C GLU A 75 -9.67 14.26 -16.59
N GLU A 76 -10.98 14.12 -16.42
CA GLU A 76 -11.82 15.08 -15.72
C GLU A 76 -11.44 15.17 -14.23
N ILE A 77 -11.19 14.03 -13.59
CA ILE A 77 -10.69 13.96 -12.21
C ILE A 77 -9.34 14.66 -12.10
N ARG A 78 -8.42 14.43 -13.04
CA ARG A 78 -7.11 15.11 -13.06
C ARG A 78 -7.29 16.61 -13.17
N LYS A 79 -8.15 17.06 -14.08
CA LYS A 79 -8.43 18.47 -14.33
C LYS A 79 -9.00 19.15 -13.09
N GLU A 80 -10.03 18.56 -12.48
CA GLU A 80 -10.63 19.11 -11.25
C GLU A 80 -9.66 19.09 -10.06
N SER A 81 -8.90 18.00 -9.86
CA SER A 81 -8.02 17.88 -8.71
C SER A 81 -6.79 18.78 -8.81
N VAL A 82 -6.24 18.97 -10.02
CA VAL A 82 -4.95 19.66 -10.22
C VAL A 82 -5.15 21.10 -10.69
N GLU A 83 -6.06 21.35 -11.61
CA GLU A 83 -6.25 22.69 -12.19
C GLU A 83 -7.25 23.50 -11.37
N GLN A 84 -8.27 22.86 -10.82
CA GLN A 84 -9.29 23.52 -9.99
C GLN A 84 -9.08 23.29 -8.48
N ASN A 85 -8.09 22.48 -8.11
CA ASN A 85 -7.72 22.19 -6.73
C ASN A 85 -8.90 21.65 -5.88
N ASN A 86 -9.84 20.93 -6.52
CA ASN A 86 -10.96 20.32 -5.83
C ASN A 86 -10.46 19.11 -5.00
N PRO A 87 -10.61 19.12 -3.66
CA PRO A 87 -10.10 18.03 -2.82
C PRO A 87 -10.96 16.76 -2.88
N THR A 88 -12.14 16.81 -3.51
CA THR A 88 -13.14 15.73 -3.45
C THR A 88 -12.59 14.38 -3.93
N PRO A 89 -11.92 14.25 -5.10
CA PRO A 89 -11.38 12.96 -5.52
C PRO A 89 -10.35 12.41 -4.53
N ALA A 90 -9.45 13.26 -4.02
CA ALA A 90 -8.44 12.86 -3.04
C ALA A 90 -9.07 12.32 -1.75
N ILE A 91 -10.15 12.95 -1.26
CA ILE A 91 -10.90 12.49 -0.08
C ILE A 91 -11.49 11.09 -0.32
N VAL A 92 -12.05 10.83 -1.50
CA VAL A 92 -12.61 9.50 -1.84
C VAL A 92 -11.52 8.42 -1.85
N PHE A 93 -10.36 8.70 -2.46
CA PHE A 93 -9.23 7.76 -2.46
C PHE A 93 -8.69 7.51 -1.05
N VAL A 94 -8.41 8.56 -0.28
CA VAL A 94 -7.87 8.44 1.09
C VAL A 94 -8.87 7.77 2.03
N GLY A 95 -10.16 8.14 1.94
CA GLY A 95 -11.23 7.53 2.73
C GLY A 95 -11.37 6.03 2.46
N THR A 96 -11.27 5.63 1.19
CA THR A 96 -11.31 4.21 0.79
C THR A 96 -10.09 3.45 1.33
N LEU A 97 -8.91 4.08 1.32
CA LEU A 97 -7.69 3.49 1.88
C LEU A 97 -7.82 3.28 3.39
N ILE A 98 -8.32 4.29 4.13
CA ILE A 98 -8.55 4.19 5.58
C ILE A 98 -9.57 3.09 5.88
N ALA A 99 -10.69 3.05 5.15
CA ALA A 99 -11.71 2.01 5.31
C ALA A 99 -11.14 0.60 5.06
N SER A 100 -10.26 0.46 4.06
CA SER A 100 -9.58 -0.80 3.74
C SER A 100 -8.66 -1.24 4.88
N PHE A 101 -7.89 -0.32 5.48
CA PHE A 101 -7.06 -0.63 6.65
C PHE A 101 -7.89 -1.03 7.87
N LEU A 102 -9.00 -0.32 8.14
CA LEU A 102 -9.91 -0.67 9.24
C LEU A 102 -10.54 -2.05 9.03
N PHE A 103 -10.91 -2.38 7.80
CA PHE A 103 -11.42 -3.71 7.45
C PHE A 103 -10.35 -4.79 7.65
N LEU A 104 -9.11 -4.56 7.18
CA LEU A 104 -8.02 -5.50 7.39
C LEU A 104 -7.71 -5.69 8.88
N MET A 105 -7.75 -4.63 9.70
CA MET A 105 -7.60 -4.75 11.16
C MET A 105 -8.71 -5.59 11.80
N LEU A 106 -9.93 -5.54 11.28
CA LEU A 106 -11.05 -6.33 11.78
C LEU A 106 -10.92 -7.81 11.38
N VAL A 107 -10.46 -8.08 10.16
CA VAL A 107 -10.32 -9.45 9.61
C VAL A 107 -9.07 -10.15 10.14
N ILE A 108 -7.96 -9.44 10.30
CA ILE A 108 -6.72 -9.95 10.89
C ILE A 108 -6.85 -9.87 12.41
N ARG A 109 -7.63 -10.78 13.01
CA ARG A 109 -7.57 -11.00 14.46
C ARG A 109 -6.29 -11.79 14.83
N PRO A 110 -5.62 -11.45 15.95
CA PRO A 110 -4.42 -12.14 16.40
C PRO A 110 -4.67 -13.62 16.75
#